data_AF-A0A931QDG0-F1
#
_entry.id   AF-A0A931QDG0-F1
#
_cell.length_a   1.000
_cell.length_b   1.000
_cell.length_c   1.000
_cell.angle_alpha   90.00
_cell.angle_beta   90.00
_cell.angle_gamma   90.00
#
_symmetry.space_group_name_H-M   'P 1'
#
loop_
_entity.id
_entity.type
_entity.pdbx_description
1 polymer ?
#
loop_
_entity_poly.entity_id
_entity_poly.type
_entity_poly.pdbx_seq_one_letter_code
_entity_poly.pdbx_strand_id
1 'polypeptide(L)'
;MMGKFLRLRDRWTANRWLGRVLVFLSVFGPATITAMADNDASGVATYSIAGALLGYPVLFLLTIITVLLGITQEMGMRLTLVTRRGLADLIREKFGVKVSLFIFIGPGAITN
;
A
#
# COMPACT_ATOMS: atom_id res chain seq x y z
N MET A 1 -46.54 5.24 1.00
CA MET A 1 -45.27 6.01 1.18
C MET A 1 -44.00 5.17 1.06
N MET A 2 -44.03 3.86 1.37
CA MET A 2 -42.87 2.94 1.30
C MET A 2 -42.27 2.74 -0.11
N GLY A 3 -43.08 2.77 -1.17
CA GLY A 3 -42.62 2.49 -2.54
C GLY A 3 -41.72 3.57 -3.17
N LYS A 4 -41.79 4.83 -2.70
CA LYS A 4 -40.89 5.90 -3.16
C LYS A 4 -39.49 5.77 -2.55
N PHE A 5 -39.39 5.25 -1.32
CA PHE A 5 -38.13 5.03 -0.62
C PHE A 5 -37.30 3.90 -1.26
N LEU A 6 -37.95 2.80 -1.67
CA LEU A 6 -37.30 1.71 -2.40
C LEU A 6 -36.83 2.14 -3.80
N ARG A 7 -37.64 2.94 -4.53
CA ARG A 7 -37.26 3.49 -5.85
C ARG A 7 -36.14 4.53 -5.80
N LEU A 8 -35.91 5.19 -4.67
CA LEU A 8 -34.81 6.14 -4.50
C LEU A 8 -33.46 5.44 -4.28
N ARG A 9 -33.46 4.24 -3.70
CA ARG A 9 -32.27 3.40 -3.53
C ARG A 9 -31.73 2.89 -4.88
N ASP A 10 -32.63 2.50 -5.79
CA ASP A 10 -32.27 1.99 -7.12
C ASP A 10 -31.76 3.06 -8.10
N ARG A 11 -32.01 4.36 -7.81
CA ARG A 11 -31.48 5.47 -8.62
C ARG A 11 -30.00 5.76 -8.39
N TRP A 12 -29.44 5.34 -7.25
CA TRP A 12 -28.01 5.45 -6.95
C TRP A 12 -27.18 4.34 -7.62
N THR A 13 -27.79 3.19 -7.93
CA THR A 13 -27.12 2.00 -8.49
C THR A 13 -27.40 1.76 -9.98
N ALA A 14 -28.21 2.61 -10.63
CA ALA A 14 -28.63 2.42 -12.02
C ALA A 14 -27.49 2.54 -13.05
N ASN A 15 -26.39 3.22 -12.72
CA ASN A 15 -25.29 3.44 -13.66
C ASN A 15 -24.08 2.57 -13.30
N ARG A 16 -23.96 1.43 -14.01
CA ARG A 16 -22.91 0.42 -13.80
C ARG A 16 -21.49 1.01 -13.87
N TRP A 17 -21.32 2.12 -14.60
CA TRP A 17 -20.07 2.87 -14.73
C TRP A 17 -19.72 3.64 -13.44
N LEU A 18 -20.68 4.35 -12.84
CA LEU A 18 -20.49 5.05 -11.55
C LEU A 18 -20.10 4.07 -10.45
N GLY A 19 -20.74 2.89 -10.39
CA GLY A 19 -20.37 1.84 -9.43
C GLY A 19 -18.91 1.38 -9.56
N ARG A 20 -18.40 1.20 -10.79
CA ARG A 20 -17.00 0.82 -11.03
C ARG A 20 -16.02 1.93 -10.62
N VAL A 21 -16.34 3.18 -10.94
CA VAL A 21 -15.51 4.33 -10.58
C VAL A 21 -15.44 4.49 -9.06
N LEU A 22 -16.57 4.33 -8.35
CA LEU A 22 -16.59 4.40 -6.88
C LEU A 22 -15.77 3.28 -6.23
N VAL A 23 -15.85 2.05 -6.75
CA VAL A 23 -15.00 0.94 -6.27
C VAL A 23 -13.52 1.24 -6.55
N PHE A 24 -13.19 1.74 -7.73
CA PHE A 24 -11.81 2.14 -8.04
C PHE A 24 -11.29 3.22 -7.09
N LEU A 25 -12.05 4.30 -6.86
CA LEU A 25 -11.69 5.37 -5.92
C LEU A 25 -11.48 4.84 -4.50
N SER A 26 -12.27 3.85 -4.08
CA SER A 26 -12.13 3.27 -2.73
C SER A 26 -10.78 2.54 -2.51
N VAL A 27 -10.22 1.94 -3.57
CA VAL A 27 -8.92 1.27 -3.53
C VAL A 27 -7.77 2.24 -3.85
N PHE A 28 -8.06 3.29 -4.63
CA PHE A 28 -7.08 4.28 -5.05
C PHE A 28 -6.46 5.03 -3.86
N GLY A 29 -7.23 5.33 -2.81
CA GLY A 29 -6.73 6.03 -1.63
C GLY A 29 -5.58 5.30 -0.94
N PRO A 30 -5.78 4.08 -0.42
CA PRO A 30 -4.73 3.29 0.19
C PRO A 30 -3.50 3.07 -0.71
N ALA A 31 -3.72 2.75 -1.99
CA ALA A 31 -2.63 2.55 -2.94
C ALA A 31 -1.81 3.82 -3.21
N THR A 32 -2.44 4.99 -3.21
CA THR A 32 -1.75 6.26 -3.39
C THR A 32 -0.90 6.60 -2.15
N ILE A 33 -1.42 6.35 -0.95
CA ILE A 33 -0.69 6.59 0.30
C ILE A 33 0.59 5.73 0.35
N THR A 34 0.50 4.45 0.00
CA THR A 34 1.68 3.57 -0.02
C THR A 34 2.68 3.97 -1.10
N ALA A 35 2.22 4.37 -2.29
CA ALA A 35 3.10 4.85 -3.35
C ALA A 35 3.84 6.13 -2.94
N MET A 36 3.19 7.06 -2.24
CA MET A 36 3.86 8.28 -1.77
C MET A 36 4.82 8.00 -0.61
N ALA A 37 4.49 7.06 0.28
CA ALA A 37 5.36 6.66 1.39
C ALA A 37 6.67 6.01 0.90
N ASP A 38 6.65 5.32 -0.24
CA ASP A 38 7.83 4.71 -0.87
C ASP A 38 8.77 5.76 -1.51
N ASN A 39 8.27 6.96 -1.79
CA ASN A 39 9.02 8.06 -2.42
C ASN A 39 9.38 9.14 -1.39
N ASP A 40 10.09 8.74 -0.35
CA ASP A 40 10.55 9.63 0.71
C ASP A 40 11.73 10.52 0.26
N ALA A 41 12.09 11.50 1.11
CA ALA A 41 13.16 12.45 0.78
C ALA A 41 14.53 11.77 0.59
N SER A 42 14.79 10.68 1.32
CA SER A 42 16.05 9.93 1.21
C SER A 42 16.14 9.16 -0.12
N GLY A 43 15.02 8.58 -0.57
CA GLY A 43 14.89 7.99 -1.90
C GLY A 43 15.14 9.03 -2.99
N VAL A 44 14.41 10.14 -2.97
CA VAL A 44 14.55 11.22 -3.98
C VAL A 44 15.99 11.74 -4.06
N ALA A 45 16.65 11.94 -2.93
CA ALA A 45 18.06 12.34 -2.90
C ALA A 45 18.97 11.29 -3.56
N THR A 46 18.78 10.01 -3.23
CA THR A 46 19.56 8.90 -3.78
C THR A 46 19.42 8.80 -5.30
N TYR A 47 18.18 8.83 -5.81
CA TYR A 47 17.94 8.71 -7.25
C TYR A 47 18.43 9.95 -8.01
N SER A 48 18.38 11.14 -7.39
CA SER A 48 18.91 12.38 -7.97
C SER A 48 20.44 12.33 -8.09
N ILE A 49 21.14 11.91 -7.04
CA ILE A 49 22.61 11.74 -7.06
C ILE A 49 22.99 10.65 -8.07
N ALA A 50 22.30 9.50 -8.04
CA ALA A 50 22.53 8.42 -9.00
C ALA A 50 22.29 8.88 -10.44
N GLY A 51 21.25 9.67 -10.70
CA GLY A 51 20.97 10.23 -12.02
C GLY A 51 22.04 11.22 -12.49
N ALA A 52 22.56 12.05 -11.58
CA ALA A 52 23.65 12.99 -11.89
C ALA A 52 24.97 12.27 -12.22
N LEU A 53 25.24 11.13 -11.57
CA LEU A 53 26.49 10.38 -11.74
C LEU A 53 26.44 9.37 -12.90
N LEU A 54 25.32 8.67 -13.06
CA LEU A 54 25.17 7.53 -14.00
C LEU A 54 24.45 7.93 -15.30
N GLY A 55 23.82 9.10 -15.33
CA GLY A 55 23.08 9.60 -16.48
C GLY A 55 21.85 8.74 -16.83
N TYR A 56 21.44 8.78 -18.10
CA TYR A 56 20.25 8.07 -18.61
C TYR A 56 20.35 6.54 -18.77
N PRO A 57 21.53 5.89 -18.92
CA PRO A 57 21.61 4.44 -19.05
C PRO A 57 20.94 3.63 -17.95
N VAL A 58 20.74 4.19 -16.74
CA VAL A 58 20.09 3.50 -15.62
C VAL A 58 18.56 3.60 -15.62
N LEU A 59 17.95 4.40 -16.51
CA LEU A 59 16.49 4.59 -16.56
C LEU A 59 15.71 3.28 -16.71
N PHE A 60 16.24 2.29 -17.43
CA PHE A 60 15.53 1.00 -17.60
C PHE A 60 15.36 0.25 -16.28
N LEU A 61 16.21 0.52 -15.27
CA LEU A 61 16.06 -0.06 -13.93
C LEU A 61 14.75 0.39 -13.26
N LEU A 62 14.23 1.59 -13.57
CA LEU A 62 12.94 2.04 -13.04
C LEU A 62 11.82 1.10 -13.47
N THR A 63 11.83 0.60 -14.70
CA THR A 63 10.84 -0.37 -15.17
C THR A 63 10.92 -1.67 -14.38
N ILE A 64 12.13 -2.18 -14.13
CA ILE A 64 12.36 -3.41 -13.37
C ILE A 64 11.91 -3.22 -11.91
N ILE A 65 12.32 -2.12 -11.28
CA ILE A 65 11.95 -1.79 -9.89
C ILE A 65 10.43 -1.63 -9.77
N THR A 66 9.77 -0.98 -10.73
CA THR A 66 8.31 -0.83 -10.74
C THR A 66 7.60 -2.19 -10.73
N VAL A 67 8.07 -3.16 -11.51
CA VAL A 67 7.51 -4.52 -11.51
C VAL A 67 7.74 -5.21 -10.17
N LEU A 68 8.95 -5.11 -9.62
CA LEU A 68 9.26 -5.69 -8.30
C LEU A 68 8.38 -5.08 -7.20
N LEU A 69 8.21 -3.76 -7.18
CA LEU A 69 7.33 -3.05 -6.25
C LEU A 69 5.86 -3.47 -6.43
N GLY A 70 5.42 -3.66 -7.68
CA GLY A 70 4.07 -4.18 -7.95
C GLY A 70 3.84 -5.56 -7.31
N ILE A 71 4.84 -6.44 -7.38
CA ILE A 71 4.76 -7.78 -6.77
C ILE A 71 4.74 -7.68 -5.24
N THR A 72 5.60 -6.84 -4.62
CA THR A 72 5.61 -6.68 -3.15
C THR A 72 4.32 -6.08 -2.62
N GLN A 73 3.75 -5.09 -3.33
CA GLN A 73 2.46 -4.49 -2.99
C GLN A 73 1.31 -5.50 -3.11
N GLU A 74 1.29 -6.32 -4.17
CA GLU A 74 0.30 -7.39 -4.33
C GLU A 74 0.39 -8.41 -3.19
N MET A 75 1.60 -8.85 -2.83
CA MET A 75 1.81 -9.78 -1.72
C MET A 75 1.32 -9.22 -0.39
N GLY A 76 1.62 -7.95 -0.11
CA GLY A 76 1.15 -7.25 1.09
C GLY A 76 -0.38 -7.14 1.14
N MET A 77 -0.99 -6.74 0.02
CA MET A 77 -2.44 -6.65 -0.11
C MET A 77 -3.11 -8.02 0.06
N ARG A 78 -2.58 -9.06 -0.59
CA ARG A 78 -3.07 -10.44 -0.46
C ARG A 78 -2.99 -10.94 0.98
N LEU A 79 -1.89 -10.65 1.67
CA LEU A 79 -1.72 -11.00 3.07
C LEU A 79 -2.79 -10.36 3.95
N THR A 80 -2.98 -9.04 3.84
CA THR A 80 -3.99 -8.31 4.62
C THR A 80 -5.42 -8.72 4.25
N LEU A 81 -5.69 -9.04 2.99
CA LEU A 81 -7.03 -9.46 2.54
C LEU A 81 -7.40 -10.85 3.07
N VAL A 82 -6.45 -11.79 3.12
CA VAL A 82 -6.67 -13.16 3.63
C VAL A 82 -6.71 -13.19 5.16
N THR A 83 -5.78 -12.51 5.82
CA THR A 83 -5.63 -12.57 7.28
C THR A 83 -6.50 -11.56 8.03
N ARG A 84 -6.96 -10.50 7.35
CA ARG A 84 -7.64 -9.34 7.94
C ARG A 84 -6.84 -8.65 9.04
N ARG A 85 -5.51 -8.76 8.99
CA ARG A 85 -4.56 -8.19 9.96
C ARG A 85 -3.43 -7.47 9.24
N GLY A 86 -2.80 -6.52 9.93
CA GLY A 86 -1.60 -5.86 9.42
C GLY A 86 -0.37 -6.78 9.53
N LEU A 87 0.69 -6.48 8.78
CA LEU A 87 1.95 -7.22 8.88
C LEU A 87 2.51 -7.19 10.31
N ALA A 88 2.40 -6.06 11.00
CA ALA A 88 2.84 -5.90 12.39
C ALA A 88 2.08 -6.82 13.36
N ASP A 89 0.76 -6.94 13.19
CA ASP A 89 -0.07 -7.83 14.01
C ASP A 89 0.31 -9.29 13.82
N LEU A 90 0.56 -9.70 12.57
CA LEU A 90 0.99 -11.06 12.25
C LEU A 90 2.39 -11.37 12.81
N ILE A 91 3.32 -10.42 12.76
CA ILE A 91 4.65 -10.57 13.35
C ILE A 91 4.51 -10.75 14.87
N ARG A 92 3.72 -9.89 15.52
CA ARG A 92 3.49 -9.95 16.97
C ARG A 92 2.81 -11.26 17.39
N GLU A 93 1.85 -11.73 16.62
CA GLU A 93 1.14 -12.98 16.90
C GLU A 93 2.03 -14.21 16.73
N LYS A 94 2.86 -14.25 15.69
CA LYS A 94 3.71 -15.43 15.40
C LYS A 94 5.01 -15.48 16.20
N PHE A 95 5.64 -14.33 16.44
CA PHE A 95 6.99 -14.27 17.02
C PHE A 95 7.02 -13.63 18.42
N GLY A 96 5.87 -13.18 18.91
CA GLY A 96 5.74 -12.55 20.23
C GLY A 96 6.17 -11.08 20.25
N VAL A 97 5.92 -10.44 21.39
CA VAL A 97 6.07 -8.98 21.57
C VAL A 97 7.54 -8.55 21.55
N LYS A 98 8.45 -9.35 22.11
CA LYS A 98 9.88 -9.01 22.18
C LYS A 98 10.51 -8.87 20.79
N VAL A 99 10.22 -9.82 19.90
CA VAL A 99 10.72 -9.80 18.50
C VAL A 99 10.05 -8.67 17.71
N SER A 100 8.75 -8.46 17.90
CA SER A 100 8.05 -7.34 17.26
C SER A 100 8.64 -5.97 17.66
N LEU A 101 8.89 -5.75 18.96
CA LEU A 101 9.51 -4.52 19.46
C LEU A 101 10.93 -4.34 18.90
N PHE A 102 11.71 -5.42 18.81
CA PHE A 102 13.03 -5.37 18.18
C PHE A 102 12.98 -4.90 16.73
N ILE A 103 12.04 -5.41 15.94
CA ILE A 103 11.91 -5.07 14.51
C ILE A 103 11.47 -3.62 14.31
N PHE A 104 10.51 -3.13 15.12
CA PHE A 104 9.93 -1.81 14.93
C PHE A 104 10.69 -0.66 15.61
N ILE A 105 11.35 -0.93 16.75
CA ILE A 105 12.02 0.10 17.55
C ILE A 105 13.55 -0.09 17.53
N GLY A 106 14.01 -1.34 17.43
CA GLY A 106 15.43 -1.69 17.40
C GLY A 106 15.94 -2.40 18.65
N PRO A 107 17.25 -2.71 18.68
CA PRO A 107 17.89 -3.51 19.73
C PRO A 107 17.68 -3.00 21.16
N GLY A 108 17.68 -1.68 21.34
CA GLY A 108 17.54 -1.05 22.66
C GLY A 108 16.18 -1.25 23.31
N ALA A 109 15.17 -1.74 22.58
CA ALA A 109 13.82 -1.94 23.11
C ALA A 109 13.66 -3.23 23.93
N ILE A 110 14.59 -4.19 23.84
CA ILE A 110 14.49 -5.47 24.55
C ILE A 110 15.44 -5.59 25.77
N THR A 111 16.37 -4.65 25.92
CA THR A 111 17.52 -4.79 26.83
C THR A 111 17.30 -4.18 28.22
N ASN A 112 16.06 -4.06 28.68
CA ASN A 112 15.71 -3.57 30.02
C ASN A 112 14.71 -4.51 30.71
#